data_AF-A0A4Q0M6Y5-F1
#
_entry.id   AF-A0A4Q0M6Y5-F1
#
_cell.length_a   1.000
_cell.length_b   1.000
_cell.length_c   1.000
_cell.angle_alpha   90.00
_cell.angle_beta   90.00
_cell.angle_gamma   90.00
#
_symmetry.space_group_name_H-M   'P 1'
#
loop_
_entity.id
_entity.type
_entity.pdbx_description
1 polymer ?
#
loop_
_entity_poly.entity_id
_entity_poly.type
_entity_poly.pdbx_seq_one_letter_code
_entity_poly.pdbx_strand_id
1 'polypeptide(L)' 'MPATGADAGPLFARPLCVSCRRCGRKRVFGSTSVEARQLESETLSRLVCRHCGARDATAVRLSDDREAARWLKDR' A
#
# COMPACT_ATOMS: atom_id res chain seq x y z
N MET A 1 7.21 24.55 -33.86
CA MET A 1 7.28 23.89 -32.53
C MET A 1 5.91 23.29 -32.24
N PRO A 2 5.69 21.97 -32.36
CA PRO A 2 4.43 21.37 -31.94
C PRO A 2 4.48 21.08 -30.44
N ALA A 3 3.42 21.48 -29.72
CA ALA A 3 3.09 20.96 -28.40
C ALA A 3 2.59 19.52 -28.59
N THR A 4 3.41 18.53 -28.20
CA THR A 4 3.02 17.12 -28.32
C THR A 4 3.40 16.37 -27.06
N GLY A 5 2.38 15.76 -26.46
CA GLY A 5 2.52 14.67 -25.51
C GLY A 5 2.43 15.12 -24.06
N ALA A 6 1.26 14.92 -23.46
CA ALA A 6 1.21 14.52 -22.07
C ALA A 6 2.15 13.31 -21.92
N ASP A 7 3.35 13.57 -21.38
CA ASP A 7 4.21 12.52 -20.88
C ASP A 7 3.40 11.82 -19.79
N ALA A 8 2.92 10.61 -20.10
CA ALA A 8 2.38 9.72 -19.10
C ALA A 8 3.56 9.33 -18.21
N GLY A 9 3.93 10.22 -17.28
CA GLY A 9 4.77 9.88 -16.14
C GLY A 9 4.25 8.56 -15.57
N PRO A 10 5.15 7.62 -15.19
CA PRO A 10 4.80 6.23 -14.97
C PRO A 10 3.53 6.15 -14.14
N LEU A 11 2.46 5.58 -14.71
CA LEU A 11 1.13 5.40 -14.11
C LEU A 11 1.31 5.17 -12.61
N PHE A 12 1.11 6.25 -11.85
CA PHE A 12 1.64 6.42 -10.51
C PHE A 12 1.39 5.15 -9.74
N ALA A 13 2.47 4.46 -9.38
CA ALA A 13 2.40 3.34 -8.49
C ALA A 13 1.73 3.88 -7.21
N ARG A 14 0.55 3.36 -6.86
CA ARG A 14 -0.24 3.84 -5.73
C ARG A 14 0.21 3.10 -4.47
N PRO A 15 0.38 3.78 -3.33
CA PRO A 15 0.86 3.15 -2.11
C PRO A 15 -0.16 2.12 -1.59
N LEU A 16 0.35 0.97 -1.13
CA LEU A 16 -0.46 -0.08 -0.55
C LEU A 16 -0.35 -0.04 0.97
N CYS A 17 -1.48 0.11 1.65
CA CYS A 17 -1.53 0.24 3.10
C CYS A 17 -2.16 -1.03 3.70
N VAL A 18 -1.49 -1.69 4.63
CA VAL A 18 -1.96 -2.92 5.25
C VAL A 18 -2.13 -2.77 6.75
N SER A 19 -3.34 -3.01 7.26
CA SER A 19 -3.66 -3.02 8.69
C SER A 19 -4.03 -4.41 9.16
N CYS A 20 -3.48 -4.80 10.31
CA CYS A 20 -3.95 -5.98 11.03
C CYS A 20 -5.18 -5.64 11.87
N ARG A 21 -6.32 -6.28 11.59
CA ARG A 21 -7.57 -6.04 12.34
C ARG A 21 -7.50 -6.54 13.78
N ARG A 22 -6.63 -7.51 14.07
CA ARG A 22 -6.52 -8.10 15.41
C ARG A 22 -5.78 -7.22 16.42
N CYS A 23 -4.75 -6.51 15.98
CA CYS A 23 -3.94 -5.65 16.87
C CYS A 23 -3.89 -4.17 16.44
N GLY A 24 -4.59 -3.81 15.36
CA GLY A 24 -4.60 -2.45 14.81
C GLY A 24 -3.30 -2.03 14.13
N ARG A 25 -2.31 -2.94 13.98
CA ARG A 25 -0.98 -2.58 13.46
C ARG A 25 -1.08 -2.20 11.98
N LYS A 26 -0.71 -0.97 11.67
CA LYS A 26 -0.70 -0.39 10.32
C LYS A 26 0.72 -0.41 9.72
N ARG A 27 0.84 -0.74 8.43
CA ARG A 27 2.11 -0.68 7.66
C ARG A 27 1.82 -0.20 6.24
N VAL A 28 2.67 0.68 5.72
CA VAL A 28 2.55 1.20 4.34
C VAL A 28 3.71 0.64 3.53
N PHE A 29 3.39 0.16 2.34
CA PHE A 29 4.35 -0.25 1.33
C PHE A 29 4.39 0.83 0.26
N GLY A 30 5.55 1.48 0.17
CA GLY A 30 5.82 2.46 -0.88
C GLY A 30 5.64 1.81 -2.23
N SER A 31 5.10 2.56 -3.18
CA SER A 31 4.57 2.00 -4.41
C SER A 31 5.60 1.47 -5.40
N THR A 32 6.86 1.89 -5.25
CA THR A 32 8.01 1.33 -5.97
C THR A 32 8.60 0.09 -5.30
N SER A 33 8.09 -0.30 -4.13
CA SER A 33 8.62 -1.44 -3.39
C SER A 33 8.22 -2.74 -4.06
N VAL A 34 9.20 -3.64 -4.23
CA VAL A 34 8.96 -5.01 -4.68
C VAL A 34 7.93 -5.70 -3.78
N GLU A 35 7.91 -5.37 -2.48
CA GLU A 35 6.89 -5.84 -1.54
C GLU A 35 5.47 -5.40 -1.92
N ALA A 36 5.25 -4.17 -2.41
CA ALA A 36 3.91 -3.70 -2.79
C ALA A 36 3.36 -4.50 -4.00
N ARG A 37 4.22 -4.76 -5.00
CA ARG A 37 3.85 -5.57 -6.18
C ARG A 37 3.59 -7.03 -5.80
N GLN A 38 4.40 -7.59 -4.89
CA GLN A 38 4.19 -8.93 -4.38
C GLN A 38 2.88 -9.01 -3.59
N LEU A 39 2.59 -8.06 -2.70
CA LEU A 39 1.33 -8.01 -1.96
C LEU A 39 0.09 -7.79 -2.83
N GLU A 40 0.19 -7.09 -3.96
CA GLU A 40 -0.92 -7.02 -4.92
C GLU A 40 -1.14 -8.35 -5.64
N SER A 41 -0.06 -9.08 -5.95
CA SER A 41 -0.13 -10.39 -6.60
C SER A 41 -0.41 -11.54 -5.62
N GLU A 42 -0.09 -11.36 -4.34
CA GLU A 42 -0.16 -12.38 -3.29
C GLU A 42 -1.44 -12.15 -2.47
N THR A 43 -2.21 -13.21 -2.27
CA THR A 43 -3.47 -13.11 -1.52
C THR A 43 -3.21 -12.61 -0.10
N LEU A 44 -3.87 -11.52 0.30
CA LEU A 44 -3.77 -10.93 1.65
C LEU A 44 -3.93 -11.94 2.80
N SER A 45 -4.63 -13.06 2.55
CA SER A 45 -4.77 -14.20 3.46
C SER A 45 -3.44 -14.89 3.84
N ARG A 46 -2.35 -14.62 3.12
CA ARG A 46 -0.99 -15.08 3.45
C ARG A 46 -0.22 -14.08 4.32
N LEU A 47 -0.69 -12.85 4.42
CA LEU A 47 -0.01 -11.83 5.21
C LEU A 47 -0.22 -12.08 6.71
N VAL A 48 0.87 -12.41 7.39
CA VAL A 48 0.89 -12.61 8.83
C VAL A 48 1.37 -11.34 9.52
N CYS A 49 0.60 -10.83 10.48
CA CYS A 49 1.04 -9.73 11.32
C CYS A 49 2.18 -10.20 12.22
N ARG A 50 3.40 -9.67 12.01
CA ARG A 50 4.58 -10.03 12.83
C ARG A 50 4.44 -9.69 14.31
N HIS A 51 3.48 -8.85 14.68
CA HIS A 51 3.27 -8.45 16.07
C HIS A 51 2.41 -9.45 16.85
N CYS A 52 1.32 -9.95 16.26
CA CYS A 52 0.36 -10.83 16.94
C CYS A 52 0.18 -12.19 16.28
N GLY A 53 0.88 -12.48 15.19
CA GLY A 53 0.78 -13.73 14.42
C GLY A 53 -0.52 -13.91 13.65
N ALA A 54 -1.43 -12.94 13.68
CA ALA A 54 -2.73 -13.04 13.02
C ALA A 54 -2.60 -12.91 11.51
N ARG A 55 -3.31 -13.77 10.78
CA ARG A 55 -3.48 -13.69 9.31
C ARG A 55 -4.64 -12.77 8.89
N ASP A 56 -5.21 -12.05 9.86
CA ASP A 56 -6.35 -11.16 9.69
C ASP A 56 -5.85 -9.74 9.42
N ALA A 57 -5.35 -9.54 8.19
CA ALA A 57 -4.87 -8.27 7.71
C ALA A 57 -5.68 -7.83 6.49
N THR A 58 -5.97 -6.54 6.41
CA THR A 58 -6.64 -5.91 5.27
C THR A 58 -5.71 -4.91 4.61
N ALA A 59 -5.59 -5.02 3.28
CA ALA A 59 -4.94 -4.00 2.48
C ALA A 59 -5.97 -3.04 1.90
N VAL A 60 -5.62 -1.76 1.91
CA VAL A 60 -6.34 -0.70 1.24
C VAL A 60 -5.37 0.01 0.29
N ARG A 61 -5.83 0.28 -0.92
CA ARG A 61 -5.12 1.15 -1.86
C ARG A 61 -5.56 2.57 -1.62
N LEU A 62 -4.59 3.45 -1.38
CA LEU A 62 -4.84 4.88 -1.26
C LEU A 62 -4.48 5.58 -2.57
N SER A 63 -4.97 6.80 -2.74
CA SER A 63 -4.73 7.54 -3.98
C SER A 63 -3.32 8.07 -4.06
N ASP A 64 -2.82 8.58 -2.94
CA ASP A 64 -1.58 9.33 -2.88
C ASP A 64 -0.78 9.02 -1.59
N ASP A 65 0.52 9.29 -1.61
CA ASP A 65 1.42 9.07 -0.47
C ASP A 65 1.01 9.91 0.76
N ARG A 66 0.39 11.08 0.54
CA ARG A 66 -0.13 11.94 1.60
C ARG A 66 -1.26 11.27 2.38
N GLU A 67 -2.14 10.53 1.70
CA GLU A 67 -3.19 9.75 2.35
C GLU A 67 -2.59 8.58 3.14
N ALA A 68 -1.58 7.91 2.59
CA ALA A 68 -0.87 6.83 3.28
C ALA A 68 -0.16 7.30 4.55
N ALA A 69 0.50 8.46 4.48
CA ALA A 69 1.10 9.10 5.65
C ALA A 69 0.06 9.51 6.70
N ARG A 70 -1.12 9.98 6.28
CA ARG A 70 -2.24 10.27 7.19
C ARG A 70 -2.78 9.00 7.83
N TRP A 71 -2.95 7.93 7.05
CA TRP A 71 -3.44 6.65 7.51
C TRP A 71 -2.55 5.98 8.55
N LEU A 72 -1.23 6.17 8.46
CA LEU A 72 -0.28 5.75 9.52
C LEU A 72 -0.42 6.54 10.83
N LYS A 73 -0.92 7.78 10.78
CA LYS A 73 -1.13 8.64 11.95
C LYS A 73 -2.49 8.44 12.59
N ASP A 74 -3.45 7.95 11.82
CA ASP A 74 -4.72 7.44 12.32
C ASP A 74 -4.40 6.22 13.20
N ARG A 75 -4.67 6.28 14.51
CA ARG A 75 -4.38 5.17 15.45
C ARG A 75 -5.43 4.08 15.31
#